data_AF-A0A961PY32-F1
#
_entry.id   AF-A0A961PY32-F1
#
_cell.length_a   1.000
_cell.length_b   1.000
_cell.length_c   1.000
_cell.angle_alpha   90.00
_cell.angle_beta   90.00
_cell.angle_gamma   90.00
#
_symmetry.space_group_name_H-M   'P 1'
#
loop_
_entity.id
_entity.type
_entity.pdbx_description
1 polymer ?
#
loop_
_entity_poly.entity_id
_entity_poly.type
_entity_poly.pdbx_seq_one_letter_code
_entity_poly.pdbx_strand_id
1 'polypeptide(L)' 'MTTPIRTTHVGSLPRSQPVVDFLFARERGEDYDAAAFDACMASAVSEAVRRQVAAGIDVVSDGETSKISYATYVKDR' A
#
# COMPACT_ATOMS: atom_id res chain seq x y z
N MET A 1 14.39 -33.00 -11.10
CA MET A 1 13.32 -32.08 -10.67
C MET A 1 13.65 -30.71 -11.23
N THR A 2 12.69 -30.02 -11.85
CA THR A 2 12.88 -28.65 -12.37
C THR A 2 12.63 -27.63 -11.25
N THR A 3 13.43 -26.57 -11.22
CA THR A 3 13.21 -25.46 -10.27
C THR A 3 11.98 -24.65 -10.70
N PRO A 4 11.05 -24.33 -9.79
CA PRO A 4 9.88 -23.49 -10.12
C PRO A 4 10.30 -22.05 -10.45
N ILE A 5 9.57 -21.42 -11.38
CA ILE A 5 9.73 -19.99 -11.70
C ILE A 5 9.06 -19.20 -10.59
N ARG A 6 9.80 -18.31 -9.92
CA ARG A 6 9.25 -17.39 -8.92
C ARG A 6 8.58 -16.20 -9.58
N THR A 7 7.49 -15.75 -8.98
CA THR A 7 6.61 -14.69 -9.45
C THR A 7 6.60 -13.51 -8.47
N THR A 8 6.46 -12.31 -9.04
CA THR A 8 6.25 -11.07 -8.29
C THR A 8 5.49 -10.10 -9.19
N HIS A 9 5.10 -8.95 -8.64
CA HIS A 9 4.49 -7.85 -9.38
C HIS A 9 5.21 -6.55 -9.04
N VAL A 10 4.87 -5.49 -9.79
CA VAL A 10 5.50 -4.19 -9.62
C VAL A 10 4.44 -3.11 -9.40
N GLY A 11 4.79 -2.14 -8.56
CA GLY A 11 4.03 -0.91 -8.39
C GLY A 11 2.87 -1.01 -7.41
N SER A 12 1.93 -0.08 -7.58
CA SER A 12 0.80 0.15 -6.68
C SER A 12 -0.31 -0.88 -6.87
N LEU A 13 -0.88 -1.34 -5.76
CA LEU A 13 -2.12 -2.12 -5.74
C LEU A 13 -3.33 -1.21 -5.48
N PRO A 14 -4.56 -1.66 -5.82
CA PRO A 14 -5.78 -0.90 -5.53
C PRO A 14 -5.92 -0.57 -4.04
N ARG A 15 -6.19 0.70 -3.73
CA ARG A 15 -6.39 1.20 -2.36
C ARG A 15 -7.86 1.13 -1.97
N SER A 16 -8.13 0.88 -0.69
CA SER A 16 -9.47 1.02 -0.14
C SER A 16 -9.83 2.50 0.01
N GLN A 17 -11.12 2.82 0.05
CA GLN A 17 -11.58 4.20 0.22
C GLN A 17 -11.02 4.88 1.49
N PRO A 18 -10.97 4.21 2.67
CA PRO A 18 -10.38 4.84 3.86
C PRO A 18 -8.92 5.27 3.68
N VAL A 19 -8.12 4.48 2.95
CA VAL A 19 -6.73 4.85 2.64
C VAL A 19 -6.71 6.09 1.77
N VAL A 20 -7.55 6.12 0.73
CA VAL A 20 -7.67 7.26 -0.18
C VAL A 20 -8.03 8.54 0.58
N ASP A 21 -9.01 8.46 1.48
CA ASP A 21 -9.47 9.61 2.27
C ASP A 21 -8.35 10.19 3.14
N PHE A 22 -7.62 9.34 3.86
CA PHE A 22 -6.47 9.75 4.69
C PHE A 22 -5.33 10.35 3.88
N LEU A 23 -4.98 9.76 2.74
CA LEU A 23 -3.93 10.30 1.87
C LEU A 23 -4.29 11.69 1.34
N PHE A 24 -5.55 11.89 0.98
CA PHE A 24 -6.04 13.17 0.49
C PHE A 24 -6.14 14.24 1.58
N ALA A 25 -6.56 13.87 2.80
CA ALA A 25 -6.54 14.79 3.94
C ALA A 25 -5.11 15.28 4.21
N ARG A 26 -4.13 14.35 4.23
CA ARG A 26 -2.71 14.68 4.40
C ARG A 26 -2.18 15.60 3.29
N GLU A 27 -2.47 15.29 2.03
CA GLU A 27 -2.02 16.12 0.88
C GLU A 27 -2.60 17.54 0.92
N ARG A 28 -3.85 17.69 1.38
CA ARG A 28 -4.51 18.99 1.49
C ARG A 28 -4.13 19.75 2.77
N GLY A 29 -3.35 19.15 3.67
CA GLY A 29 -3.04 19.74 4.97
C GLY A 29 -4.26 19.85 5.89
N GLU A 30 -5.23 18.95 5.71
CA GLU A 30 -6.41 18.85 6.58
C GLU A 30 -6.07 18.06 7.85
N ASP A 31 -6.77 18.37 8.95
CA ASP A 31 -6.62 17.63 10.20
C ASP A 31 -7.13 16.19 10.05
N TYR A 32 -6.35 15.23 10.53
CA TYR A 32 -6.75 13.84 10.67
C TYR A 32 -6.11 13.23 11.93
N ASP A 33 -6.74 12.19 12.46
CA ASP A 33 -6.17 11.44 13.59
C ASP A 33 -4.97 10.61 13.10
N ALA A 34 -3.77 10.95 13.60
CA ALA A 34 -2.52 10.29 13.24
C ALA A 34 -2.50 8.80 13.64
N ALA A 35 -3.07 8.44 14.79
CA ALA A 35 -3.13 7.04 15.22
C ALA A 35 -4.10 6.24 14.34
N ALA A 36 -5.22 6.85 13.95
CA ALA A 36 -6.15 6.24 13.00
C ALA A 36 -5.54 6.09 11.60
N PHE A 37 -4.76 7.08 11.16
CA PHE A 37 -4.00 7.03 9.90
C PHE A 37 -3.03 5.83 9.90
N ASP A 38 -2.20 5.71 10.93
CA ASP A 38 -1.20 4.63 11.04
C ASP A 38 -1.86 3.25 11.09
N ALA A 39 -2.94 3.12 11.87
CA ALA A 39 -3.71 1.89 11.93
C ALA A 39 -4.35 1.52 10.57
N CYS A 40 -4.87 2.51 9.85
CA CYS A 40 -5.46 2.32 8.52
C CYS A 40 -4.39 1.83 7.52
N MET A 41 -3.21 2.45 7.48
CA MET A 41 -2.13 2.05 6.60
C MET A 41 -1.63 0.63 6.91
N ALA A 42 -1.41 0.32 8.20
CA ALA A 42 -0.96 -1.00 8.63
C ALA A 42 -1.97 -2.11 8.25
N SER A 43 -3.27 -1.84 8.43
CA SER A 43 -4.33 -2.75 8.03
C SER A 43 -4.38 -2.96 6.51
N ALA A 44 -4.26 -1.88 5.73
CA ALA A 44 -4.26 -1.95 4.27
C ALA A 44 -3.08 -2.75 3.71
N VAL A 45 -1.88 -2.54 4.25
CA VAL A 45 -0.69 -3.33 3.88
C VAL A 45 -0.89 -4.81 4.23
N SER A 46 -1.37 -5.10 5.44
CA SER A 46 -1.62 -6.47 5.88
C SER A 46 -2.61 -7.20 4.97
N GLU A 47 -3.69 -6.52 4.59
CA GLU A 47 -4.69 -7.05 3.66
C GLU A 47 -4.13 -7.25 2.24
N ALA A 48 -3.34 -6.29 1.74
CA ALA A 48 -2.69 -6.40 0.44
C ALA A 48 -1.74 -7.60 0.40
N VAL A 49 -0.91 -7.79 1.43
CA VAL A 49 0.00 -8.94 1.55
C VAL A 49 -0.78 -10.25 1.65
N ARG A 50 -1.83 -10.30 2.47
CA ARG A 50 -2.69 -11.49 2.62
C ARG A 50 -3.28 -11.93 1.27
N ARG A 51 -3.76 -10.98 0.47
CA ARG A 51 -4.32 -11.25 -0.86
C ARG A 51 -3.28 -11.73 -1.87
N GLN A 52 -2.06 -11.18 -1.83
CA GLN A 52 -0.96 -11.64 -2.69
C GLN A 52 -0.53 -13.07 -2.37
N VAL A 53 -0.40 -13.40 -1.07
CA VAL A 53 -0.10 -14.76 -0.61
C VAL A 53 -1.20 -15.73 -1.06
N ALA A 54 -2.47 -15.35 -0.88
CA ALA A 54 -3.60 -16.16 -1.35
C ALA A 54 -3.62 -16.35 -2.87
N ALA A 55 -3.06 -15.42 -3.64
CA ALA A 55 -2.92 -15.49 -5.09
C ALA A 55 -1.68 -16.28 -5.56
N GLY A 56 -0.81 -16.72 -4.64
CA GLY A 56 0.40 -17.49 -4.98
C GLY A 56 1.60 -16.66 -5.42
N ILE A 57 1.65 -15.36 -5.07
CA ILE A 57 2.82 -14.52 -5.34
C ILE A 57 3.98 -14.90 -4.42
N ASP A 58 5.16 -15.21 -5.00
CA ASP A 58 6.33 -15.66 -4.25
C ASP A 58 7.05 -14.53 -3.50
N VAL A 59 7.14 -13.36 -4.11
CA VAL A 59 7.73 -12.16 -3.50
C VAL A 59 6.68 -11.04 -3.51
N VAL A 60 6.16 -10.74 -2.33
CA VAL A 60 5.09 -9.75 -2.13
C VAL A 60 5.65 -8.34 -1.92
N SER A 61 4.82 -7.32 -2.11
CA SER A 61 5.11 -5.92 -1.74
C SER A 61 3.99 -5.33 -0.87
N ASP A 62 4.23 -4.16 -0.28
CA ASP A 62 3.22 -3.39 0.47
C ASP A 62 2.14 -2.74 -0.44
N GLY A 63 2.31 -2.87 -1.76
CA GLY A 63 1.42 -2.31 -2.76
C GLY A 63 1.44 -0.78 -2.84
N GLU A 64 2.46 -0.13 -2.30
CA GLU A 64 2.57 1.34 -2.23
C GLU A 64 1.31 2.03 -1.67
N THR A 65 0.63 1.36 -0.75
CA THR A 65 -0.70 1.75 -0.25
C THR A 65 -0.67 3.08 0.50
N SER A 66 0.45 3.45 1.14
CA SER A 66 0.61 4.70 1.92
C SER A 66 1.13 5.92 1.14
N LYS A 67 1.36 5.77 -0.18
CA LYS A 67 1.86 6.86 -1.03
C LYS A 67 0.73 7.41 -1.91
N ILE A 68 0.61 8.73 -2.00
CA ILE A 68 -0.44 9.35 -2.84
C ILE A 68 -0.12 9.28 -4.34
N SER A 69 1.15 9.50 -4.71
CA SER A 69 1.63 9.38 -6.09
C SER A 69 3.15 9.21 -6.10
N TYR A 70 3.66 8.54 -7.13
CA TYR A 70 5.09 8.42 -7.38
C TYR A 70 5.77 9.79 -7.53
N ALA A 71 5.14 10.72 -8.26
CA ALA A 71 5.73 12.02 -8.60
C ALA A 71 5.70 13.03 -7.44
N THR A 72 4.76 12.89 -6.50
CA THR A 72 4.62 13.84 -5.38
C THR A 72 5.24 13.32 -4.08
N TYR A 73 5.37 11.99 -3.89
CA TYR A 73 6.00 11.41 -2.69
C TYR A 73 7.47 11.83 -2.49
N VAL A 74 8.19 12.16 -3.57
CA VAL A 74 9.60 12.60 -3.47
C VAL A 74 9.73 13.92 -2.70
N LYS A 75 8.67 14.75 -2.64
CA LYS A 75 8.69 16.03 -1.94
C LYS A 75 8.74 15.89 -0.41
N ASP A 76 8.30 14.75 0.12
CA ASP A 76 8.12 14.51 1.55
C ASP A 76 9.22 13.63 2.17
N ARG A 77 10.31 13.37 1.44
CA ARG A 77 11.47 12.58 1.90
C ARG A 77 12.65 13.43 2.36
#